data_AF-A0A2W0AG29-F1
#
_entry.id   AF-A0A2W0AG29-F1
#
_cell.length_a   1.000
_cell.length_b   1.000
_cell.length_c   1.000
_cell.angle_alpha   90.00
_cell.angle_beta   90.00
_cell.angle_gamma   90.00
#
_symmetry.space_group_name_H-M   'P 1'
#
loop_
_entity.id
_entity.type
_entity.pdbx_description
1 polymer ?
#
loop_
_entity_poly.entity_id
_entity_poly.type
_entity_poly.pdbx_seq_one_letter_code
_entity_poly.pdbx_strand_id
1 'polypeptide(L)'
;RYDEICDVDGSKLVTRNDDREDVIVERLAAYDAQTRPVADYYEHKGRLVSVNGDLPADEVTKQVFEVIENHRVAEARNPVSR
;
A
#
# COMPACT_ATOMS: atom_id res chain seq x y z
N ARG A 1 -18.25 -21.12 -0.57
CA ARG A 1 -17.84 -20.01 -1.44
C ARG A 1 -18.10 -20.45 -2.88
N TYR A 2 -18.79 -19.64 -3.66
CA TYR A 2 -18.99 -19.91 -5.09
C TYR A 2 -18.14 -18.91 -5.84
N ASP A 3 -17.16 -19.37 -6.62
CA ASP A 3 -16.09 -18.52 -7.19
C ASP A 3 -16.57 -17.41 -8.14
N GLU A 4 -17.83 -17.42 -8.57
CA GLU A 4 -18.40 -16.43 -9.49
C GLU A 4 -19.59 -15.66 -8.92
N ILE A 5 -19.87 -15.79 -7.63
CA ILE A 5 -21.04 -15.16 -7.00
C ILE A 5 -20.58 -14.30 -5.82
N CYS A 6 -21.10 -13.08 -5.74
CA CYS A 6 -20.84 -12.16 -4.64
C CYS A 6 -21.37 -12.74 -3.33
N ASP A 7 -20.48 -12.82 -2.32
CA ASP A 7 -20.79 -13.33 -0.98
C ASP A 7 -21.81 -12.46 -0.21
N VAL A 8 -22.09 -11.23 -0.69
CA VAL A 8 -22.98 -10.25 -0.02
C VAL A 8 -24.36 -10.18 -0.67
N ASP A 9 -24.44 -10.05 -1.99
CA ASP A 9 -25.68 -9.77 -2.71
C ASP A 9 -26.09 -10.86 -3.73
N GLY A 10 -25.26 -11.89 -3.92
CA GLY A 10 -25.55 -12.99 -4.85
C GLY A 10 -25.43 -12.63 -6.34
N SER A 11 -24.94 -11.44 -6.68
CA SER A 11 -24.70 -11.03 -8.06
C SER A 11 -23.54 -11.82 -8.69
N LYS A 12 -23.54 -11.92 -10.04
CA LYS A 12 -22.44 -12.57 -10.77
C LYS A 12 -21.21 -11.67 -10.80
N LEU A 13 -20.07 -12.22 -10.39
CA LEU A 13 -18.77 -11.54 -10.46
C LEU A 13 -18.27 -11.49 -11.91
N VAL A 14 -17.57 -10.42 -12.24
CA VAL A 14 -16.92 -10.23 -13.53
C VAL A 14 -15.47 -9.81 -13.31
N THR A 15 -14.56 -10.32 -14.14
CA THR A 15 -13.17 -9.86 -14.17
C THR A 15 -13.10 -8.54 -14.91
N ARG A 16 -12.32 -7.58 -14.39
CA ARG A 16 -12.12 -6.31 -15.09
C ARG A 16 -11.25 -6.53 -16.33
N ASN A 17 -11.49 -5.72 -17.36
CA ASN A 17 -10.72 -5.80 -18.61
C ASN A 17 -9.22 -5.52 -18.42
N ASP A 18 -8.82 -4.83 -17.34
CA ASP A 18 -7.43 -4.49 -17.02
C ASP A 18 -6.74 -5.48 -16.08
N ASP A 19 -7.39 -6.58 -15.70
CA ASP A 19 -6.80 -7.67 -14.90
C ASP A 19 -6.19 -8.78 -15.77
N ARG A 20 -5.82 -8.46 -17.02
CA ARG A 20 -5.08 -9.37 -17.90
C ARG A 20 -3.59 -9.29 -17.62
N GLU A 21 -2.88 -10.39 -17.79
CA GLU A 21 -1.45 -10.49 -17.52
C GLU A 21 -0.61 -9.43 -18.27
N ASP A 22 -0.89 -9.23 -19.57
CA ASP A 22 -0.22 -8.22 -20.39
C ASP A 22 -0.38 -6.80 -19.83
N VAL A 23 -1.60 -6.45 -19.40
CA VAL A 23 -1.92 -5.15 -18.81
C VAL A 23 -1.28 -5.01 -17.42
N ILE A 24 -1.26 -6.08 -16.61
CA ILE A 24 -0.66 -6.07 -15.28
C ILE A 24 0.84 -5.81 -15.36
N VAL A 25 1.55 -6.47 -16.28
CA VAL A 25 2.99 -6.30 -16.48
C VAL A 25 3.32 -4.85 -16.84
N GLU A 26 2.61 -4.27 -17.81
CA GLU A 26 2.80 -2.88 -18.19
C GLU A 26 2.48 -1.91 -17.04
N ARG A 27 1.41 -2.18 -16.29
CA ARG A 27 1.01 -1.35 -15.14
C ARG A 27 2.05 -1.37 -14.02
N LEU A 28 2.65 -2.52 -13.72
CA LEU A 28 3.70 -2.64 -12.71
C LEU A 28 4.98 -1.92 -13.15
N ALA A 29 5.38 -2.06 -14.42
CA ALA A 29 6.55 -1.36 -14.96
C ALA A 29 6.36 0.17 -14.93
N ALA A 30 5.18 0.66 -15.32
CA ALA A 30 4.86 2.08 -15.29
C ALA A 30 4.80 2.63 -13.86
N TYR A 31 4.16 1.89 -12.93
CA TYR A 31 4.12 2.24 -11.51
C TYR A 31 5.54 2.37 -10.95
N ASP A 32 6.39 1.38 -11.20
CA ASP A 32 7.76 1.38 -10.69
C ASP A 32 8.58 2.57 -11.23
N ALA A 33 8.55 2.79 -12.55
CA ALA A 33 9.26 3.90 -13.19
C ALA A 33 8.82 5.28 -12.66
N GLN A 34 7.54 5.43 -12.31
CA GLN A 34 6.98 6.70 -11.83
C GLN A 34 7.13 6.91 -10.32
N THR A 35 7.06 5.84 -9.53
CA THR A 35 7.02 5.95 -8.06
C THR A 35 8.38 5.79 -7.40
N ARG A 36 9.33 5.05 -8.01
CA ARG A 36 10.67 4.87 -7.45
C ARG A 36 11.40 6.21 -7.21
N PRO A 37 11.41 7.18 -8.14
CA PRO A 37 12.03 8.48 -7.87
C PRO A 37 11.40 9.24 -6.68
N VAL A 38 10.10 9.04 -6.43
CA VAL A 38 9.39 9.64 -5.30
C VAL A 38 9.76 8.94 -4.00
N ALA A 39 9.86 7.61 -4.00
CA ALA A 39 10.32 6.85 -2.85
C ALA A 39 11.76 7.24 -2.47
N ASP A 40 12.68 7.24 -3.44
CA ASP A 40 14.08 7.65 -3.26
C ASP A 40 14.20 9.06 -2.66
N TYR A 41 13.35 9.99 -3.11
CA TYR A 41 13.32 11.35 -2.57
C TYR A 41 12.97 11.39 -1.07
N TYR A 42 11.98 10.60 -0.63
CA TYR A 42 11.58 10.56 0.78
C TYR A 42 12.55 9.74 1.62
N GLU A 43 13.18 8.71 1.05
CA GLU A 43 14.24 7.94 1.70
C GLU A 43 15.45 8.83 2.00
N HIS A 44 15.94 9.61 1.02
CA HIS A 44 17.04 10.56 1.22
C HIS A 44 16.73 11.63 2.27
N LYS A 45 15.46 11.95 2.49
CA LYS A 45 15.02 12.87 3.55
C LYS A 45 14.85 12.21 4.92
N GLY A 46 15.03 10.90 5.03
CA GLY A 46 14.75 10.15 6.26
C GLY A 46 13.27 10.13 6.63
N ARG A 47 12.38 10.29 5.65
CA ARG A 47 10.92 10.40 5.83
C ARG A 47 10.13 9.24 5.23
N LEU A 48 10.81 8.27 4.61
CA LEU A 48 10.20 7.05 4.12
C LEU A 48 10.23 5.98 5.21
N VAL A 49 9.09 5.33 5.44
CA VAL A 49 8.99 4.12 6.27
C VAL A 49 8.35 3.03 5.43
N SER A 50 9.03 1.88 5.31
CA SER A 50 8.55 0.74 4.53
C SER A 50 7.78 -0.25 5.40
N VAL A 51 6.68 -0.79 4.88
CA VAL A 51 5.84 -1.82 5.51
C VAL A 51 5.74 -3.01 4.54
N ASN A 52 5.84 -4.24 5.06
CA ASN A 52 5.72 -5.44 4.24
C ASN A 52 4.26 -5.72 3.88
N GLY A 53 3.90 -5.58 2.60
CA GLY A 53 2.54 -5.80 2.08
C GLY A 53 2.17 -7.27 1.83
N ASP A 54 3.11 -8.21 1.91
CA ASP A 54 2.87 -9.64 1.63
C ASP A 54 2.24 -10.40 2.82
N LEU A 55 1.98 -9.70 3.92
CA LEU A 55 1.40 -10.26 5.15
C LEU A 55 -0.14 -10.24 5.11
N PRO A 56 -0.83 -11.00 6.00
CA PRO A 56 -2.27 -10.87 6.17
C PRO A 56 -2.68 -9.42 6.44
N ALA A 57 -3.84 -9.01 5.91
CA ALA A 57 -4.30 -7.63 5.99
C ALA A 57 -4.32 -7.05 7.41
N ASP A 58 -4.67 -7.86 8.41
CA ASP A 58 -4.68 -7.45 9.82
C ASP A 58 -3.27 -7.12 10.35
N GLU A 59 -2.26 -7.89 9.93
CA GLU A 59 -0.87 -7.66 10.33
C GLU A 59 -0.28 -6.43 9.63
N VAL A 60 -0.57 -6.26 8.33
CA VAL A 60 -0.19 -5.04 7.59
C VAL A 60 -0.84 -3.82 8.26
N THR A 61 -2.13 -3.90 8.59
CA THR A 61 -2.88 -2.83 9.26
C THR A 61 -2.23 -2.47 10.58
N LYS A 62 -1.90 -3.47 11.41
CA LYS A 62 -1.21 -3.26 12.69
C LYS A 62 0.13 -2.55 12.52
N GLN A 63 0.95 -2.97 11.56
CA GLN A 63 2.25 -2.34 11.28
C GLN A 63 2.08 -0.87 10.85
N VAL A 64 1.10 -0.57 10.00
CA VAL A 64 0.83 0.81 9.58
C VAL A 64 0.44 1.69 10.77
N PHE A 65 -0.45 1.21 11.64
CA PHE A 65 -0.84 1.97 12.84
C PHE A 65 0.32 2.18 13.81
N GLU A 66 1.17 1.17 14.01
CA GLU A 66 2.35 1.29 14.86
C GLU A 66 3.32 2.36 14.34
N VAL A 67 3.56 2.41 13.02
CA VAL A 67 4.39 3.46 12.41
C VAL A 67 3.81 4.85 12.65
N ILE A 68 2.49 5.02 12.46
CA ILE A 68 1.82 6.31 12.65
C ILE A 68 1.91 6.77 14.11
N GLU A 69 1.58 5.89 15.07
CA GLU A 69 1.60 6.24 16.49
C GLU A 69 3.01 6.54 16.99
N ASN A 70 4.02 5.77 16.56
CA ASN A 70 5.42 6.04 16.87
C ASN A 70 5.87 7.41 16.33
N HIS A 71 5.43 7.80 15.14
CA HIS A 71 5.73 9.11 14.57
C HIS A 71 5.05 10.25 15.37
N ARG A 72 3.83 10.05 15.88
CA ARG A 72 3.15 11.04 16.74
C ARG A 72 3.89 11.24 18.06
N VAL A 73 4.38 10.17 18.66
CA VAL A 73 5.16 10.23 19.91
C VAL A 73 6.51 10.92 19.68
N ALA A 74 7.19 10.65 18.57
CA ALA A 74 8.46 11.29 18.23
C ALA A 74 8.30 12.81 18.03
N GLU A 75 7.28 13.24 17.29
CA GLU A 75 6.94 14.66 17.09
C GLU A 75 6.59 15.36 18.40
N ALA A 76 5.78 14.72 19.27
CA ALA A 76 5.42 15.28 20.57
C ALA A 76 6.62 15.46 21.51
N ARG A 77 7.70 14.67 21.33
CA ARG A 77 8.93 14.75 22.12
C ARG A 77 9.95 15.76 21.59
N ASN A 78 9.77 16.29 20.37
CA ASN A 78 10.69 17.26 19.77
C ASN A 78 9.93 18.43 19.10
N PRO A 79 9.51 19.46 19.86
CA PRO A 79 8.59 20.49 19.38
C PRO A 79 9.20 21.53 18.41
N VAL A 80 10.44 21.34 17.94
CA VAL A 80 11.22 22.35 17.18
C VAL A 80 11.25 22.07 15.66
N SER A 81 10.50 21.10 15.14
CA SER A 81 10.52 20.69 13.72
C SER A 81 9.44 21.30 12.80
N ARG A 82 8.78 22.40 13.20
CA ARG A 82 7.86 23.15 12.31
C ARG A 82 8.50 24.38 11.68
#